data_AF-A0A529Y295-F1
#
_entry.id   AF-A0A529Y295-F1
#
_cell.length_a   1.000
_cell.length_b   1.000
_cell.length_c   1.000
_cell.angle_alpha   90.00
_cell.angle_beta   90.00
_cell.angle_gamma   90.00
#
_symmetry.space_group_name_H-M   'P 1'
#
loop_
_entity.id
_entity.type
_entity.pdbx_description
1 polymer ?
#
loop_
_entity_poly.entity_id
_entity_poly.type
_entity_poly.pdbx_seq_one_letter_code
_entity_poly.pdbx_strand_id
1 'polypeptide(L)'
;MAEVIGDDLHSFIQNAKDEDSVPRDFDVPFAHTPAFVGSHVDGYDNMVKGILEHFWKGQERTQIEGTINIIPGFDGFCVGNNRELKRLLDVMGVSYTLIQDASDQFDTPSDGEYRMYDGGTKINEVKKALNAEATLSLQHHNTRKTLGYCEEVGQATASSHYPLGVQATDEFLMEVAAISGKEIPEAIRLERGRLVDAMADSQSWLHGKKYAIYGDPDFVHAMAR
;
A
#
# COMPACT_ATOMS: atom_id res chain seq x y z
N MET A 1 -10.59 -21.66 -12.09
CA MET A 1 -11.41 -22.20 -13.19
C MET A 1 -11.27 -21.32 -14.43
N ALA A 2 -11.69 -20.05 -14.41
CA ALA A 2 -11.57 -19.12 -15.54
C ALA A 2 -10.14 -19.06 -16.14
N GLU A 3 -9.11 -19.00 -15.30
CA GLU A 3 -7.69 -19.01 -15.73
C GLU A 3 -7.29 -20.27 -16.51
N VAL A 4 -7.94 -21.42 -16.26
CA VAL A 4 -7.68 -22.67 -16.99
C VAL A 4 -8.47 -22.71 -18.30
N ILE A 5 -9.68 -22.15 -18.29
CA ILE A 5 -10.51 -21.99 -19.50
C ILE A 5 -9.86 -21.00 -20.47
N GLY A 6 -9.17 -19.98 -19.93
CA GLY A 6 -8.49 -18.95 -20.71
C GLY A 6 -9.43 -17.82 -21.13
N ASP A 7 -10.38 -17.45 -20.27
CA ASP A 7 -11.30 -16.33 -20.55
C ASP A 7 -10.52 -15.02 -20.71
N ASP A 8 -10.74 -14.31 -21.82
CA ASP A 8 -10.18 -12.99 -22.08
C ASP A 8 -11.04 -11.91 -21.39
N LEU A 9 -10.60 -11.52 -20.18
CA LEU A 9 -11.29 -10.53 -19.36
C LEU A 9 -11.47 -9.19 -20.07
N HIS A 10 -10.48 -8.74 -20.85
CA HIS A 10 -10.56 -7.45 -21.53
C HIS A 10 -11.69 -7.47 -22.56
N SER A 11 -11.70 -8.47 -23.42
CA SER A 11 -12.73 -8.63 -24.45
C SER A 11 -14.12 -8.79 -23.82
N PHE A 12 -14.24 -9.55 -22.74
CA PHE A 12 -15.53 -9.72 -22.04
C PHE A 12 -16.04 -8.42 -21.42
N ILE A 13 -15.16 -7.63 -20.80
CA ILE A 13 -15.52 -6.32 -20.23
C ILE A 13 -15.95 -5.34 -21.32
N GLN A 14 -15.25 -5.30 -22.47
CA GLN A 14 -15.64 -4.43 -23.58
C GLN A 14 -17.01 -4.83 -24.15
N ASN A 15 -17.24 -6.13 -24.39
CA ASN A 15 -18.53 -6.62 -24.87
C ASN A 15 -19.66 -6.29 -23.88
N ALA A 16 -19.43 -6.46 -22.57
CA ALA A 16 -20.42 -6.11 -21.55
C ALA A 16 -20.78 -4.61 -21.56
N LYS A 17 -19.81 -3.73 -21.85
CA LYS A 17 -20.05 -2.29 -22.04
C LYS A 17 -20.78 -1.98 -23.34
N ASP A 18 -20.44 -2.67 -24.43
CA ASP A 18 -21.11 -2.51 -25.73
C ASP A 18 -22.57 -3.00 -25.69
N GLU A 19 -22.89 -3.94 -24.80
CA GLU A 19 -24.24 -4.44 -24.50
C GLU A 19 -24.91 -3.73 -23.31
N ASP A 20 -24.42 -2.56 -22.90
CA ASP A 20 -25.02 -1.69 -21.87
C ASP A 20 -25.20 -2.34 -20.48
N SER A 21 -24.38 -3.35 -20.10
CA SER A 21 -24.39 -3.92 -18.75
C SER A 21 -23.98 -2.90 -17.68
N VAL A 22 -23.11 -1.96 -18.04
CA VAL A 22 -22.70 -0.79 -17.26
C VAL A 22 -22.49 0.41 -18.20
N PRO A 23 -22.56 1.66 -17.72
CA PRO A 23 -22.19 2.83 -18.53
C PRO A 23 -20.80 2.67 -19.14
N ARG A 24 -20.60 3.18 -20.37
CA ARG A 24 -19.35 3.01 -21.11
C ARG A 24 -18.13 3.58 -20.37
N ASP A 25 -18.33 4.68 -19.65
CA ASP A 25 -17.35 5.37 -18.83
C ASP A 25 -17.24 4.82 -17.40
N PHE A 26 -18.04 3.81 -17.02
CA PHE A 26 -17.91 3.15 -15.72
C PHE A 26 -16.58 2.40 -15.62
N ASP A 27 -15.89 2.55 -14.50
CA ASP A 27 -14.56 1.99 -14.29
C ASP A 27 -14.64 0.49 -13.95
N VAL A 28 -14.00 -0.35 -14.78
CA VAL A 28 -13.96 -1.81 -14.59
C VAL A 28 -12.50 -2.30 -14.75
N PRO A 29 -11.62 -1.96 -13.79
CA PRO A 29 -10.25 -2.48 -13.79
C PRO A 29 -10.26 -4.00 -13.61
N PHE A 30 -9.27 -4.68 -14.17
CA PHE A 30 -9.18 -6.14 -14.12
C PHE A 30 -7.74 -6.61 -13.98
N ALA A 31 -7.57 -7.84 -13.52
CA ALA A 31 -6.31 -8.54 -13.48
C ALA A 31 -6.54 -10.06 -13.54
N HIS A 32 -5.58 -10.80 -14.10
CA HIS A 32 -5.53 -12.26 -13.99
C HIS A 32 -4.89 -12.66 -12.67
N THR A 33 -5.57 -13.50 -11.88
CA THR A 33 -5.12 -13.91 -10.54
C THR A 33 -5.17 -15.43 -10.38
N PRO A 34 -4.32 -16.19 -11.10
CA PRO A 34 -4.30 -17.64 -11.06
C PRO A 34 -3.81 -18.18 -9.70
N ALA A 35 -4.68 -18.89 -8.99
CA ALA A 35 -4.37 -19.49 -7.69
C ALA A 35 -3.24 -20.53 -7.71
N PHE A 36 -2.82 -21.01 -8.89
CA PHE A 36 -1.70 -21.94 -9.07
C PHE A 36 -0.36 -21.22 -9.32
N VAL A 37 -0.30 -19.89 -9.23
CA VAL A 37 0.92 -19.09 -9.32
C VAL A 37 1.04 -18.23 -8.06
N GLY A 38 2.10 -18.44 -7.29
CA GLY A 38 2.37 -17.64 -6.10
C GLY A 38 1.36 -17.86 -4.98
N SER A 39 0.88 -16.78 -4.36
CA SER A 39 -0.09 -16.80 -3.26
C SER A 39 -1.01 -15.57 -3.27
N HIS A 40 -1.68 -15.27 -2.16
CA HIS A 40 -2.56 -14.09 -2.02
C HIS A 40 -1.82 -12.76 -2.24
N VAL A 41 -0.53 -12.69 -1.91
CA VAL A 41 0.28 -11.48 -2.13
C VAL A 41 0.48 -11.17 -3.62
N ASP A 42 0.59 -12.20 -4.47
CA ASP A 42 0.69 -12.04 -5.92
C ASP A 42 -0.65 -11.60 -6.52
N GLY A 43 -1.76 -12.05 -5.92
CA GLY A 43 -3.11 -11.58 -6.24
C GLY A 43 -3.29 -10.09 -5.92
N TYR A 44 -2.80 -9.64 -4.74
CA TYR A 44 -2.76 -8.22 -4.37
C TYR A 44 -1.98 -7.40 -5.40
N ASP A 45 -0.75 -7.80 -5.70
CA ASP A 45 0.13 -7.12 -6.67
C ASP A 45 -0.53 -7.00 -8.05
N ASN A 46 -1.07 -8.12 -8.57
CA ASN A 46 -1.75 -8.15 -9.85
C ASN A 46 -2.94 -7.18 -9.89
N MET A 47 -3.76 -7.17 -8.84
CA MET A 47 -4.97 -6.35 -8.81
C MET A 47 -4.65 -4.86 -8.65
N VAL A 48 -3.67 -4.50 -7.80
CA VAL A 48 -3.24 -3.10 -7.68
C VAL A 48 -2.68 -2.61 -9.03
N LYS A 49 -1.78 -3.37 -9.67
CA LYS A 49 -1.31 -3.03 -11.02
C LYS A 49 -2.47 -2.88 -12.01
N GLY A 50 -3.44 -3.78 -12.02
CA GLY A 50 -4.60 -3.71 -12.92
C GLY A 50 -5.45 -2.46 -12.72
N ILE A 51 -5.61 -2.01 -11.47
CA ILE A 51 -6.30 -0.75 -11.14
C ILE A 51 -5.48 0.44 -11.62
N LEU A 52 -4.18 0.49 -11.35
CA LEU A 52 -3.32 1.59 -11.80
C LEU A 52 -3.28 1.66 -13.32
N GLU A 53 -3.06 0.52 -14.00
CA GLU A 53 -3.00 0.46 -15.46
C GLU A 53 -4.31 0.94 -16.11
N HIS A 54 -5.47 0.58 -15.56
CA HIS A 54 -6.77 1.06 -16.03
C HIS A 54 -6.86 2.59 -16.04
N PHE A 55 -6.34 3.25 -14.99
CA PHE A 55 -6.41 4.70 -14.86
C PHE A 55 -5.27 5.47 -15.52
N TRP A 56 -4.10 4.85 -15.67
CA TRP A 56 -2.86 5.53 -16.08
C TRP A 56 -2.47 5.29 -17.54
N LYS A 57 -2.89 4.16 -18.13
CA LYS A 57 -2.48 3.79 -19.49
C LYS A 57 -2.90 4.86 -20.50
N GLY A 58 -1.92 5.35 -21.26
CA GLY A 58 -2.11 6.39 -22.28
C GLY A 58 -2.32 7.80 -21.73
N GLN A 59 -2.22 8.01 -20.41
CA GLN A 59 -2.25 9.34 -19.81
C GLN A 59 -0.86 9.97 -19.83
N GLU A 60 -0.80 11.30 -19.98
CA GLU A 60 0.45 12.05 -19.84
C GLU A 60 0.79 12.26 -18.36
N ARG A 61 2.04 11.99 -17.97
CA ARG A 61 2.55 12.24 -16.63
C ARG A 61 3.15 13.64 -16.54
N THR A 62 2.73 14.39 -15.53
CA THR A 62 3.39 15.63 -15.09
C THR A 62 3.82 15.45 -13.64
N GLN A 63 5.11 15.22 -13.40
CA GLN A 63 5.65 15.01 -12.05
C GLN A 63 5.33 16.18 -11.12
N ILE A 64 4.88 15.88 -9.91
CA ILE A 64 4.68 16.83 -8.81
C ILE A 64 5.71 16.49 -7.73
N GLU A 65 6.75 17.32 -7.64
CA GLU A 65 7.82 17.21 -6.65
C GLU A 65 7.28 17.16 -5.21
N GLY A 66 7.89 16.33 -4.38
CA GLY A 66 7.57 16.12 -2.98
C GLY A 66 6.29 15.33 -2.71
N THR A 67 5.63 14.78 -3.74
CA THR A 67 4.42 13.96 -3.58
C THR A 67 4.71 12.47 -3.70
N ILE A 68 4.14 11.68 -2.79
CA ILE A 68 4.48 10.27 -2.62
C ILE A 68 3.21 9.41 -2.69
N ASN A 69 3.22 8.35 -3.49
CA ASN A 69 2.23 7.29 -3.33
C ASN A 69 2.75 6.27 -2.32
N ILE A 70 1.86 5.74 -1.49
CA ILE A 70 2.19 4.66 -0.56
C ILE A 70 1.24 3.50 -0.81
N ILE A 71 1.82 2.30 -0.94
CA ILE A 71 1.08 1.05 -1.06
C ILE A 71 1.33 0.23 0.21
N PRO A 72 0.32 0.01 1.09
CA PRO A 72 0.51 -0.66 2.37
C PRO A 72 0.73 -2.17 2.24
N GLY A 73 0.30 -2.78 1.13
CA GLY A 73 0.35 -4.23 0.90
C GLY A 73 -0.83 -4.98 1.53
N PHE A 74 -0.75 -6.31 1.49
CA PHE A 74 -1.72 -7.20 2.13
C PHE A 74 -1.44 -7.23 3.64
N ASP A 75 -2.34 -6.67 4.45
CA ASP A 75 -2.07 -6.44 5.87
C ASP A 75 -3.29 -6.78 6.76
N GLY A 76 -3.12 -7.76 7.63
CA GLY A 76 -4.13 -8.14 8.63
C GLY A 76 -4.36 -7.08 9.71
N PHE A 77 -3.43 -6.14 9.87
CA PHE A 77 -3.50 -5.02 10.82
C PHE A 77 -3.79 -3.68 10.11
N CYS A 78 -4.26 -3.70 8.87
CA CYS A 78 -4.44 -2.51 8.03
C CYS A 78 -5.25 -1.39 8.68
N VAL A 79 -6.22 -1.70 9.54
CA VAL A 79 -7.01 -0.69 10.28
C VAL A 79 -6.10 0.19 11.15
N GLY A 80 -5.32 -0.42 12.04
CA GLY A 80 -4.42 0.29 12.93
C GLY A 80 -3.21 0.86 12.19
N ASN A 81 -2.59 0.05 11.33
CA ASN A 81 -1.38 0.41 10.62
C ASN A 81 -1.60 1.58 9.65
N ASN A 82 -2.67 1.59 8.86
CA ASN A 82 -2.93 2.70 7.95
C ASN A 82 -3.28 3.98 8.72
N ARG A 83 -3.97 3.89 9.86
CA ARG A 83 -4.24 5.07 10.71
C ARG A 83 -2.95 5.65 11.29
N GLU A 84 -2.05 4.80 11.77
CA GLU A 84 -0.75 5.25 12.28
C GLU A 84 0.15 5.82 11.17
N LEU A 85 0.16 5.17 10.00
CA LEU A 85 0.85 5.67 8.82
C LEU A 85 0.34 7.07 8.44
N LYS A 86 -0.98 7.25 8.32
CA LYS A 86 -1.60 8.56 8.04
C LYS A 86 -1.18 9.59 9.10
N ARG A 87 -1.28 9.25 10.39
CA ARG A 87 -0.86 10.13 11.50
C ARG A 87 0.59 10.58 11.37
N LEU A 88 1.53 9.66 11.12
CA LEU A 88 2.95 9.99 10.98
C LEU A 88 3.20 10.93 9.80
N LEU A 89 2.63 10.62 8.64
CA LEU A 89 2.79 11.43 7.42
C LEU A 89 2.14 12.81 7.55
N ASP A 90 0.97 12.89 8.18
CA ASP A 90 0.26 14.14 8.47
C ASP A 90 1.06 15.02 9.44
N VAL A 91 1.63 14.42 10.49
CA VAL A 91 2.51 15.13 11.44
C VAL A 91 3.76 15.67 10.75
N MET A 92 4.34 14.91 9.81
CA MET A 92 5.46 15.37 8.97
C MET A 92 5.04 16.42 7.93
N GLY A 93 3.74 16.60 7.67
CA GLY A 93 3.22 17.49 6.64
C GLY A 93 3.57 17.03 5.22
N VAL A 94 3.62 15.70 5.01
CA VAL A 94 3.91 15.08 3.72
C VAL A 94 2.66 15.10 2.84
N SER A 95 2.83 15.37 1.55
CA SER A 95 1.74 15.22 0.58
C SER A 95 1.77 13.81 0.00
N TYR A 96 0.79 12.98 0.33
CA TYR A 96 0.78 11.58 -0.10
C TYR A 96 -0.59 11.10 -0.61
N THR A 97 -0.58 10.02 -1.38
CA THR A 97 -1.78 9.23 -1.70
C THR A 97 -1.59 7.81 -1.18
N LEU A 98 -2.50 7.35 -0.31
CA LEU A 98 -2.52 5.96 0.16
C LEU A 98 -3.35 5.10 -0.79
N ILE A 99 -2.70 4.22 -1.55
CA ILE A 99 -3.33 3.34 -2.53
C ILE A 99 -3.77 2.04 -1.84
N GLN A 100 -5.05 1.69 -1.92
CA GLN A 100 -5.68 0.56 -1.21
C GLN A 100 -5.80 0.76 0.32
N ASP A 101 -6.43 1.86 0.74
CA ASP A 101 -6.76 2.06 2.15
C ASP A 101 -8.08 1.37 2.54
N ALA A 102 -7.98 0.23 3.24
CA ALA A 102 -9.15 -0.50 3.75
C ALA A 102 -9.46 -0.23 5.24
N SER A 103 -8.83 0.78 5.85
CA SER A 103 -8.90 0.98 7.31
C SER A 103 -10.30 1.28 7.85
N ASP A 104 -11.12 2.03 7.13
CA ASP A 104 -12.52 2.29 7.54
C ASP A 104 -13.47 1.18 7.07
N GLN A 105 -13.21 0.62 5.88
CA GLN A 105 -14.01 -0.46 5.29
C GLN A 105 -14.11 -1.69 6.20
N PHE A 106 -13.05 -1.98 6.96
CA PHE A 106 -12.98 -3.09 7.90
C PHE A 106 -13.18 -2.69 9.37
N ASP A 107 -13.63 -1.46 9.66
CA ASP A 107 -13.86 -0.96 11.02
C ASP A 107 -15.07 0.00 11.11
N THR A 108 -16.17 -0.37 10.43
CA THR A 108 -17.40 0.44 10.45
C THR A 108 -18.09 0.38 11.83
N PRO A 109 -18.70 1.49 12.31
CA PRO A 109 -19.32 1.52 13.63
C PRO A 109 -20.62 0.71 13.68
N SER A 110 -20.90 0.11 14.83
CA SER A 110 -22.21 -0.48 15.14
C SER A 110 -23.16 0.55 15.74
N ASP A 111 -23.63 1.48 14.91
CA ASP A 111 -24.49 2.61 15.29
C ASP A 111 -25.97 2.43 14.87
N GLY A 112 -26.33 1.24 14.39
CA GLY A 112 -27.65 0.91 13.87
C GLY A 112 -27.78 1.03 12.35
N GLU A 113 -26.74 1.49 11.66
CA GLU A 113 -26.66 1.52 10.19
C GLU A 113 -25.62 0.52 9.69
N TYR A 114 -25.99 -0.32 8.71
CA TYR A 114 -25.04 -1.16 8.00
C TYR A 114 -24.45 -0.40 6.81
N ARG A 115 -23.12 -0.28 6.78
CA ARG A 115 -22.37 0.34 5.69
C ARG A 115 -21.72 -0.76 4.85
N MET A 116 -22.18 -0.91 3.61
CA MET A 116 -21.56 -1.82 2.65
C MET A 116 -20.17 -1.33 2.22
N TYR A 117 -20.02 -0.02 2.04
CA TYR A 117 -18.77 0.64 1.67
C TYR A 117 -18.48 1.81 2.60
N ASP A 118 -17.23 1.95 3.05
CA ASP A 118 -16.79 3.10 3.84
C ASP A 118 -15.29 3.40 3.61
N GLY A 119 -14.92 4.69 3.69
CA GLY A 119 -13.55 5.15 3.43
C GLY A 119 -13.06 4.91 2.00
N GLY A 120 -11.90 4.25 1.87
CA GLY A 120 -11.26 3.89 0.61
C GLY A 120 -10.51 5.05 -0.09
N THR A 121 -9.45 4.70 -0.82
CA THR A 121 -8.76 5.61 -1.74
C THR A 121 -9.75 6.12 -2.79
N LYS A 122 -9.83 7.45 -3.00
CA LYS A 122 -10.77 7.98 -4.00
C LYS A 122 -10.26 7.71 -5.41
N ILE A 123 -11.17 7.41 -6.35
CA ILE A 123 -10.83 7.19 -7.77
C ILE A 123 -10.01 8.36 -8.34
N ASN A 124 -10.37 9.60 -7.99
CA ASN A 124 -9.63 10.78 -8.45
C ASN A 124 -8.22 10.87 -7.85
N GLU A 125 -7.98 10.31 -6.66
CA GLU A 125 -6.64 10.23 -6.08
C GLU A 125 -5.81 9.17 -6.82
N VAL A 126 -6.40 8.01 -7.15
CA VAL A 126 -5.74 7.00 -7.98
C VAL A 126 -5.33 7.57 -9.35
N LYS A 127 -6.20 8.36 -10.00
CA LYS A 127 -5.86 9.04 -11.26
C LYS A 127 -4.72 10.04 -11.08
N LYS A 128 -4.76 10.85 -10.01
CA LYS A 128 -3.71 11.85 -9.71
C LYS A 128 -2.38 11.20 -9.31
N ALA A 129 -2.41 10.00 -8.73
CA ALA A 129 -1.23 9.28 -8.26
C ALA A 129 -0.21 8.99 -9.37
N LEU A 130 -0.59 8.99 -10.65
CA LEU A 130 0.34 8.94 -11.79
C LEU A 130 1.42 10.04 -11.71
N ASN A 131 1.03 11.21 -11.22
CA ASN A 131 1.86 12.40 -11.17
C ASN A 131 2.77 12.47 -9.95
N ALA A 132 2.70 11.49 -9.03
CA ALA A 132 3.59 11.48 -7.87
C ALA A 132 5.06 11.39 -8.29
N GLU A 133 5.95 11.97 -7.50
CA GLU A 133 7.39 11.86 -7.69
C GLU A 133 7.86 10.42 -7.48
N ALA A 134 7.39 9.81 -6.39
CA ALA A 134 7.76 8.46 -6.00
C ALA A 134 6.56 7.60 -5.59
N THR A 135 6.69 6.29 -5.77
CA THR A 135 5.80 5.29 -5.16
C THR A 135 6.60 4.39 -4.23
N LEU A 136 6.20 4.37 -2.96
CA LEU A 136 6.80 3.54 -1.92
C LEU A 136 5.87 2.38 -1.58
N SER A 137 6.42 1.17 -1.52
CA SER A 137 5.72 0.01 -0.97
C SER A 137 6.17 -0.30 0.45
N LEU A 138 5.22 -0.56 1.33
CA LEU A 138 5.52 -1.04 2.68
C LEU A 138 5.82 -2.54 2.72
N GLN A 139 5.57 -3.28 1.64
CA GLN A 139 5.76 -4.72 1.57
C GLN A 139 6.27 -5.13 0.17
N HIS A 140 7.57 -5.40 0.08
CA HIS A 140 8.27 -5.71 -1.17
C HIS A 140 7.63 -6.83 -1.98
N HIS A 141 7.25 -7.93 -1.34
CA HIS A 141 6.74 -9.11 -2.05
C HIS A 141 5.34 -8.93 -2.61
N ASN A 142 4.61 -7.90 -2.13
CA ASN A 142 3.23 -7.62 -2.49
C ASN A 142 3.08 -6.66 -3.67
N THR A 143 4.19 -6.10 -4.19
CA THR A 143 4.12 -4.98 -5.14
C THR A 143 5.19 -5.03 -6.24
N ARG A 144 5.81 -6.18 -6.51
CA ARG A 144 6.93 -6.27 -7.46
C ARG A 144 6.54 -5.84 -8.87
N LYS A 145 5.38 -6.30 -9.35
CA LYS A 145 4.84 -5.92 -10.68
C LYS A 145 4.30 -4.49 -10.66
N THR A 146 3.65 -4.10 -9.57
CA THR A 146 3.10 -2.77 -9.39
C THR A 146 4.20 -1.70 -9.40
N LEU A 147 5.28 -1.89 -8.64
CA LEU A 147 6.42 -0.97 -8.65
C LEU A 147 7.12 -0.96 -10.00
N GLY A 148 7.30 -2.12 -10.65
CA GLY A 148 7.81 -2.16 -12.02
C GLY A 148 6.97 -1.31 -12.99
N TYR A 149 5.64 -1.36 -12.87
CA TYR A 149 4.76 -0.49 -13.66
C TYR A 149 4.90 1.00 -13.30
N CYS A 150 5.05 1.33 -12.02
CA CYS A 150 5.34 2.70 -11.57
C CYS A 150 6.67 3.24 -12.14
N GLU A 151 7.71 2.40 -12.20
CA GLU A 151 9.00 2.74 -12.84
C GLU A 151 8.84 2.95 -14.35
N GLU A 152 8.08 2.09 -15.03
CA GLU A 152 7.80 2.21 -16.47
C GLU A 152 7.11 3.54 -16.83
N VAL A 153 6.25 4.06 -15.95
CA VAL A 153 5.63 5.38 -16.13
C VAL A 153 6.49 6.54 -15.60
N GLY A 154 7.71 6.25 -15.13
CA GLY A 154 8.73 7.24 -14.79
C GLY A 154 8.71 7.77 -13.35
N GLN A 155 8.09 7.04 -12.42
CA GLN A 155 8.18 7.37 -10.99
C GLN A 155 9.45 6.75 -10.39
N ALA A 156 10.03 7.40 -9.38
CA ALA A 156 10.98 6.71 -8.50
C ALA A 156 10.22 5.65 -7.69
N THR A 157 10.85 4.51 -7.41
CA THR A 157 10.23 3.51 -6.53
C THR A 157 11.18 2.98 -5.49
N ALA A 158 10.61 2.59 -4.36
CA ALA A 158 11.29 1.84 -3.34
C ALA A 158 10.30 0.94 -2.60
N SER A 159 10.85 -0.03 -1.89
CA SER A 159 10.07 -0.97 -1.09
C SER A 159 10.78 -1.27 0.21
N SER A 160 9.99 -1.47 1.26
CA SER A 160 10.44 -1.98 2.55
C SER A 160 9.83 -3.36 2.84
N HIS A 161 10.32 -3.99 3.90
CA HIS A 161 9.81 -5.26 4.40
C HIS A 161 9.02 -4.99 5.68
N TYR A 162 7.76 -4.56 5.56
CA TYR A 162 6.80 -4.33 6.65
C TYR A 162 7.41 -3.57 7.84
N PRO A 163 7.59 -2.23 7.77
CA PRO A 163 8.52 -1.50 8.64
C PRO A 163 8.13 -1.55 10.13
N LEU A 164 8.68 -2.53 10.85
CA LEU A 164 8.49 -2.75 12.28
C LEU A 164 9.76 -2.44 13.08
N GLY A 165 9.57 -1.87 14.26
CA GLY A 165 10.65 -1.58 15.20
C GLY A 165 11.43 -0.31 14.84
N VAL A 166 12.33 0.09 15.74
CA VAL A 166 13.01 1.39 15.68
C VAL A 166 13.73 1.60 14.35
N GLN A 167 14.55 0.64 13.94
CA GLN A 167 15.40 0.83 12.76
C GLN A 167 14.61 0.86 11.45
N ALA A 168 13.62 -0.03 11.30
CA ALA A 168 12.82 -0.06 10.06
C ALA A 168 11.93 1.17 9.94
N THR A 169 11.37 1.65 11.05
CA THR A 169 10.62 2.92 11.07
C THR A 169 11.54 4.11 10.77
N ASP A 170 12.75 4.16 11.35
CA ASP A 170 13.74 5.21 11.05
C ASP A 170 14.05 5.25 9.54
N GLU A 171 14.36 4.10 8.94
CA GLU A 171 14.66 3.99 7.50
C GLU A 171 13.50 4.47 6.62
N PHE A 172 12.28 4.02 6.92
CA PHE A 172 11.08 4.45 6.20
C PHE A 172 10.87 5.98 6.30
N LEU A 173 10.95 6.55 7.50
CA LEU A 173 10.72 7.99 7.70
C LEU A 173 11.85 8.85 7.11
N MET A 174 13.09 8.35 7.09
CA MET A 174 14.21 9.02 6.43
C MET A 174 14.02 9.04 4.90
N GLU A 175 13.53 7.95 4.31
CA GLU A 175 13.21 7.90 2.88
C GLU A 175 12.08 8.85 2.51
N VAL A 176 10.99 8.85 3.30
CA VAL A 176 9.89 9.81 3.16
C VAL A 176 10.39 11.25 3.28
N ALA A 177 11.25 11.55 4.26
CA ALA A 177 11.83 12.87 4.44
C ALA A 177 12.71 13.28 3.26
N ALA A 178 13.51 12.37 2.71
CA ALA A 178 14.39 12.62 1.58
C ALA A 178 13.61 12.99 0.31
N ILE A 179 12.50 12.28 0.03
CA ILE A 179 11.66 12.53 -1.15
C ILE A 179 10.79 13.77 -0.94
N SER A 180 10.10 13.88 0.19
CA SER A 180 9.16 14.99 0.44
C SER A 180 9.83 16.33 0.75
N GLY A 181 11.13 16.32 1.05
CA GLY A 181 11.87 17.48 1.57
C GLY A 181 11.38 17.95 2.95
N LYS A 182 10.59 17.13 3.66
CA LYS A 182 10.07 17.45 5.00
C LYS A 182 11.01 16.93 6.07
N GLU A 183 11.25 17.74 7.09
CA GLU A 183 11.98 17.29 8.27
C GLU A 183 11.11 16.39 9.14
N ILE A 184 11.72 15.39 9.80
CA ILE A 184 11.06 14.58 10.82
C ILE A 184 10.82 15.46 12.07
N PRO A 185 9.56 15.74 12.46
CA PRO A 185 9.25 16.64 13.56
C PRO A 185 9.68 16.10 14.93
N GLU A 186 9.85 17.02 15.89
CA GLU A 186 10.25 16.66 17.26
C GLU A 186 9.26 15.73 17.95
N ALA A 187 7.97 15.80 17.62
CA ALA A 187 6.96 14.89 18.15
C ALA A 187 7.30 13.41 17.85
N ILE A 188 7.70 13.10 16.62
CA ILE A 188 8.09 11.74 16.20
C ILE A 188 9.43 11.35 16.85
N ARG A 189 10.39 12.29 16.94
CA ARG A 189 11.67 12.02 17.64
C ARG A 189 11.46 11.67 19.11
N LEU A 190 10.50 12.33 19.78
CA LEU A 190 10.14 12.04 21.17
C LEU A 190 9.45 10.67 21.30
N GLU A 191 8.55 10.32 20.38
CA GLU A 191 7.94 8.98 20.33
C GLU A 191 9.00 7.88 20.15
N ARG A 192 9.95 8.09 19.22
CA ARG A 192 11.10 7.21 19.04
C ARG A 192 11.91 7.06 20.33
N GLY A 193 12.21 8.18 21.02
CA GLY A 193 12.94 8.17 22.29
C GLY A 193 12.21 7.37 23.38
N ARG A 194 10.89 7.50 23.48
CA ARG A 194 10.05 6.73 24.41
C ARG A 194 10.02 5.24 24.09
N LEU A 195 10.01 4.87 22.81
CA LEU A 195 10.11 3.46 22.41
C LEU A 195 11.48 2.87 22.81
N VAL A 196 12.57 3.61 22.58
CA VAL A 196 13.92 3.18 22.99
C VAL A 196 14.03 3.03 24.52
N ASP A 197 13.43 3.94 25.28
CA ASP A 197 13.34 3.89 26.75
C ASP A 197 12.59 2.61 27.21
N ALA A 198 11.42 2.34 26.64
CA ALA A 198 10.66 1.12 26.94
C ALA A 198 11.43 -0.18 26.60
N MET A 199 12.18 -0.18 25.49
CA MET A 199 13.06 -1.29 25.13
C MET A 199 14.18 -1.47 26.17
N ALA A 200 14.80 -0.39 26.64
CA ALA A 200 15.85 -0.43 27.65
C ALA A 200 15.33 -0.95 29.01
N ASP A 201 14.15 -0.52 29.42
CA ASP A 201 13.50 -0.96 30.66
C ASP A 201 13.14 -2.45 30.63
N SER A 202 12.71 -2.94 29.47
CA SER A 202 12.15 -4.29 29.31
C SER A 202 13.15 -5.33 28.79
N GLN A 203 14.35 -4.92 28.33
CA GLN A 203 15.29 -5.82 27.67
C GLN A 203 15.68 -7.04 28.50
N SER A 204 15.71 -6.94 29.83
CA SER A 204 16.09 -8.05 30.71
C SER A 204 15.11 -9.24 30.60
N TRP A 205 13.86 -8.97 30.26
CA TRP A 205 12.84 -9.99 29.97
C TRP A 205 12.92 -10.50 28.54
N LEU A 206 13.43 -9.71 27.60
CA LEU A 206 13.49 -10.02 26.17
C LEU A 206 14.78 -10.77 25.78
N HIS A 207 15.90 -10.47 26.44
CA HIS A 207 17.20 -11.01 26.11
C HIS A 207 17.21 -12.55 26.18
N GLY A 208 17.78 -13.17 25.15
CA GLY A 208 17.94 -14.63 25.06
C GLY A 208 16.66 -15.42 24.80
N LYS A 209 15.51 -14.76 24.61
CA LYS A 209 14.28 -15.43 24.17
C LYS A 209 14.46 -16.01 22.76
N LYS A 210 13.80 -17.12 22.50
CA LYS A 210 13.84 -17.84 21.22
C LYS A 210 12.43 -17.88 20.66
N TYR A 211 12.31 -17.58 19.37
CA TYR A 211 11.04 -17.45 18.69
C TYR A 211 11.03 -18.34 17.44
N ALA A 212 9.85 -18.85 17.12
CA ALA A 212 9.53 -19.35 15.79
C ALA A 212 8.52 -18.36 15.18
N ILE A 213 8.83 -17.85 14.00
CA ILE A 213 8.04 -16.82 13.32
C ILE A 213 7.68 -17.36 11.92
N TYR A 214 6.43 -17.21 11.53
CA TYR A 214 5.93 -17.56 10.20
C TYR A 214 4.86 -16.56 9.77
N GLY A 215 4.61 -16.47 8.47
CA GLY A 215 3.67 -15.53 7.87
C GLY A 215 4.15 -15.14 6.48
N ASP A 216 3.64 -14.01 5.99
CA ASP A 216 4.08 -13.45 4.71
C ASP A 216 5.54 -13.00 4.75
N PRO A 217 6.26 -13.03 3.61
CA PRO A 217 7.71 -12.81 3.61
C PRO A 217 8.15 -11.50 4.27
N ASP A 218 7.44 -10.40 3.98
CA ASP A 218 7.75 -9.08 4.53
C ASP A 218 7.51 -9.03 6.05
N PHE A 219 6.41 -9.61 6.54
CA PHE A 219 6.13 -9.72 7.96
C PHE A 219 7.19 -10.56 8.69
N VAL A 220 7.57 -11.71 8.14
CA VAL A 220 8.58 -12.59 8.75
C VAL A 220 9.93 -11.89 8.82
N HIS A 221 10.31 -11.16 7.77
CA HIS A 221 11.54 -10.36 7.77
C HIS A 221 11.49 -9.30 8.87
N ALA A 222 10.42 -8.50 8.91
CA ALA A 222 10.23 -7.43 9.87
C ALA A 222 10.23 -7.91 11.32
N MET A 223 9.48 -8.97 11.60
CA MET A 223 9.32 -9.49 12.96
C MET A 223 10.59 -10.18 13.47
N ALA A 224 11.46 -10.64 12.57
CA ALA A 224 12.74 -11.25 12.91
C ALA A 224 13.91 -10.25 13.06
N ARG A 225 13.73 -9.00 12.63
CA ARG A 225 14.76 -7.96 12.60
C ARG A 225 14.95 -7.32 13.98
#